data_AF-A0A2G5CCA2-F1
#
_entry.id   AF-A0A2G5CCA2-F1
#
_cell.length_a   1.000
_cell.length_b   1.000
_cell.length_c   1.000
_cell.angle_alpha   90.00
_cell.angle_beta   90.00
_cell.angle_gamma   90.00
#
_symmetry.space_group_name_H-M   'P 1'
#
loop_
_entity.id
_entity.type
_entity.pdbx_description
1 polymer ?
#
loop_
_entity_poly.entity_id
_entity_poly.type
_entity_poly.pdbx_seq_one_letter_code
_entity_poly.pdbx_strand_id
1 'polypeptide(L)'
;MEEIHQEDSSKNEILKKDTPQLAAVLKEMKEVLDTVKSKVQILTSKVKEDNYPTTDGTSYLEAKHLMLLNVCQLVVYYVLRKAKGLSVEGHRLVQSLVEIRLFLEKVRPIAKKLHYQIDKLVKIAKSSEEKVLDVEKKPKASQKAKDDARNYRPNPDNMINMSINDPMNVDNLYRPPKFAPTTVDDDKMSKQEKMALRKDKLLDRKAKQNPFMKDFMDDLEGRPEEIVESVGATSKELTRCLSKRKEMERQEEEHFIRAPLSKVEKRREKHLKKSRNVRAFGFGDDDSKAGFNNSNNRGKIFNKHNKV
;
A
#
# COMPACT_ATOMS: atom_id res chain seq x y z
N MET A 1 60.28 9.82 37.81
CA MET A 1 60.16 11.28 37.56
C MET A 1 60.22 11.62 36.07
N GLU A 2 60.93 10.86 35.22
CA GLU A 2 60.95 11.10 33.76
C GLU A 2 59.61 10.85 33.05
N GLU A 3 58.82 9.84 33.44
CA GLU A 3 57.53 9.56 32.78
C GLU A 3 56.48 10.68 32.97
N ILE A 4 56.49 11.39 34.10
CA ILE A 4 55.55 12.48 34.39
C ILE A 4 55.87 13.71 33.53
N HIS A 5 57.16 14.01 33.34
CA HIS A 5 57.60 15.11 32.48
C HIS A 5 57.34 14.83 30.98
N GLN A 6 57.45 13.57 30.55
CA GLN A 6 57.13 13.16 29.19
C GLN A 6 55.63 13.33 28.88
N GLU A 7 54.76 12.98 29.83
CA GLU A 7 53.31 13.07 29.68
C GLU A 7 52.81 14.54 29.67
N ASP A 8 53.40 15.39 30.52
CA ASP A 8 53.09 16.83 30.55
C ASP A 8 53.64 17.58 29.33
N SER A 9 54.80 17.18 28.80
CA SER A 9 55.31 17.71 27.53
C SER A 9 54.36 17.39 26.37
N SER A 10 53.88 16.15 26.31
CA SER A 10 52.94 15.68 25.28
C SER A 10 51.59 16.40 25.36
N LYS A 11 51.04 16.60 26.57
CA LYS A 11 49.80 17.38 26.79
C LYS A 11 49.97 18.85 26.37
N ASN A 12 51.12 19.46 26.64
CA ASN A 12 51.40 20.83 26.26
C ASN A 12 51.54 21.03 24.73
N GLU A 13 52.07 20.05 24.01
CA GLU A 13 52.11 20.07 22.55
C GLU A 13 50.71 19.93 21.92
N ILE A 14 49.87 19.06 22.46
CA ILE A 14 48.46 18.92 22.05
C ILE A 14 47.71 20.23 22.31
N LEU A 15 47.86 20.83 23.50
CA LEU A 15 47.25 22.11 23.83
C LEU A 15 47.68 23.22 22.86
N LYS A 16 48.96 23.32 22.52
CA LYS A 16 49.47 24.33 21.56
C LYS A 16 48.89 24.16 20.15
N LYS A 17 48.59 22.92 19.75
CA LYS A 17 47.97 22.62 18.45
C LYS A 17 46.45 22.83 18.45
N ASP A 18 45.78 22.46 19.53
CA ASP A 18 44.32 22.50 19.66
C ASP A 18 43.79 23.91 19.96
N THR A 19 44.57 24.75 20.65
CA THR A 19 44.18 26.15 20.97
C THR A 19 43.84 27.00 19.73
N PRO A 20 44.68 27.06 18.67
CA PRO A 20 44.35 27.81 17.47
C PRO A 20 43.18 27.18 16.70
N GLN A 21 43.06 25.85 16.70
CA GLN A 21 41.98 25.15 16.03
C GLN A 21 40.63 25.40 16.71
N LEU A 22 40.59 25.39 18.04
CA LEU A 22 39.40 25.74 18.82
C LEU A 22 38.99 27.21 18.61
N ALA A 23 39.97 28.12 18.57
CA ALA A 23 39.70 29.53 18.31
C ALA A 23 39.10 29.76 16.91
N ALA A 24 39.58 29.04 15.90
CA ALA A 24 39.02 29.07 14.55
C ALA A 24 37.56 28.56 14.54
N VAL A 25 37.30 27.39 15.14
CA VAL A 25 35.96 26.79 15.20
C VAL A 25 34.97 27.66 15.99
N LEU A 26 35.40 28.30 17.07
CA LEU A 26 34.55 29.24 17.83
C LEU A 26 34.22 30.49 17.02
N LYS A 27 35.15 30.96 16.18
CA LYS A 27 34.91 32.09 15.28
C LYS A 27 33.89 31.71 14.19
N GLU A 28 34.05 30.54 13.57
CA GLU A 28 33.07 30.00 12.62
C GLU A 28 31.69 29.83 13.26
N MET A 29 31.62 29.30 14.49
CA MET A 29 30.36 29.15 15.23
C MET A 29 29.68 30.50 15.46
N LYS A 30 30.44 31.55 15.79
CA LYS A 30 29.93 32.91 15.96
C LYS A 30 29.37 33.47 14.64
N GLU A 31 30.11 33.32 13.55
CA GLU A 31 29.67 33.76 12.23
C GLU A 31 28.37 33.06 11.81
N VAL A 32 28.29 31.73 12.01
CA VAL A 32 27.07 30.95 11.74
C VAL A 32 25.91 31.46 12.60
N LEU A 33 26.12 31.71 13.89
CA LEU A 33 25.08 32.24 14.78
C LEU A 33 24.58 33.62 14.34
N ASP A 34 25.47 34.51 13.90
CA ASP A 34 25.11 35.84 13.41
C ASP A 34 24.26 35.74 12.13
N THR A 35 24.59 34.82 11.21
CA THR A 35 23.78 34.58 10.01
C THR A 35 22.39 33.98 10.33
N VAL A 36 22.30 33.11 11.34
CA VAL A 36 21.01 32.56 11.78
C VAL A 36 20.18 33.65 12.46
N LYS A 37 20.79 34.46 13.32
CA LYS A 37 20.12 35.55 14.02
C LYS A 37 19.55 36.58 13.05
N SER A 38 20.31 36.97 12.02
CA SER A 38 19.82 37.92 11.01
C SER A 38 18.64 37.36 10.22
N LYS A 39 18.69 36.10 9.79
CA LYS A 39 17.56 35.42 9.12
C LYS A 39 16.32 35.34 10.00
N VAL A 40 16.48 34.95 11.27
CA VAL A 40 15.36 34.89 12.23
C VAL A 40 14.79 36.28 12.49
N GLN A 41 15.63 37.31 12.58
CA GLN A 41 15.16 38.69 12.76
C GLN A 41 14.34 39.16 11.56
N ILE A 42 14.78 38.87 10.33
CA ILE A 42 14.02 39.16 9.11
C ILE A 42 12.66 38.45 9.12
N LEU A 43 12.63 37.15 9.47
CA LEU A 43 11.38 36.38 9.54
C LEU A 43 10.45 36.91 10.63
N THR A 44 10.98 37.23 11.81
CA THR A 44 10.20 37.78 12.92
C THR A 44 9.58 39.13 12.55
N SER A 45 10.30 40.00 11.83
CA SER A 45 9.73 41.26 11.32
C SER A 45 8.57 41.01 10.36
N LYS A 46 8.72 40.09 9.41
CA LYS A 46 7.64 39.75 8.47
C LYS A 46 6.41 39.13 9.14
N VAL A 47 6.61 38.34 10.21
CA VAL A 47 5.51 37.77 11.01
C VAL A 47 4.78 38.87 11.78
N LYS A 48 5.49 39.86 12.33
CA LYS A 48 4.89 41.01 13.02
C LYS A 48 4.11 41.94 12.09
N GLU A 49 4.46 41.95 10.81
CA GLU A 49 3.75 42.66 9.75
C GLU A 49 2.52 41.89 9.25
N ASP A 50 2.09 40.82 9.93
CA ASP A 50 0.98 39.92 9.58
C ASP A 50 1.07 39.27 8.18
N ASN A 51 2.23 39.34 7.52
CA ASN A 51 2.44 38.77 6.19
C ASN A 51 2.38 37.23 6.15
N TYR A 52 2.43 36.57 7.32
CA TYR A 52 2.34 35.12 7.45
C TYR A 52 1.29 34.74 8.50
N PRO A 53 0.07 34.30 8.11
CA PRO A 53 -0.91 33.81 9.06
C PRO A 53 -0.40 32.51 9.69
N THR A 54 0.04 32.59 10.95
CA THR A 54 0.58 31.46 11.73
C THR A 54 -0.50 30.60 12.40
N THR A 55 -1.77 30.94 12.23
CA THR A 55 -2.92 30.29 12.87
C THR A 55 -3.08 28.81 12.51
N ASP A 56 -2.72 28.41 11.28
CA ASP A 56 -2.80 27.01 10.80
C ASP A 56 -1.41 26.43 10.48
N GLY A 57 -0.41 26.74 11.31
CA GLY A 57 0.92 26.13 11.20
C GLY A 57 0.88 24.62 11.43
N THR A 58 1.67 23.85 10.69
CA THR A 58 1.82 22.41 10.95
C THR A 58 2.45 22.21 12.33
N SER A 59 1.65 21.86 13.33
CA SER A 59 2.10 21.59 14.73
C SER A 59 3.32 20.65 14.80
N TYR A 60 3.43 19.72 13.85
CA TYR A 60 4.59 18.86 13.69
C TYR A 60 5.91 19.61 13.47
N LEU A 61 5.92 20.59 12.56
CA LEU A 61 7.13 21.32 12.18
C LEU A 61 7.61 22.20 13.34
N GLU A 62 6.67 22.79 14.08
CA GLU A 62 6.96 23.54 15.30
C GLU A 62 7.58 22.65 16.37
N ALA A 63 6.97 21.51 16.68
CA ALA A 63 7.53 20.54 17.63
C ALA A 63 8.94 20.09 17.20
N LYS A 64 9.14 19.78 15.92
CA LYS A 64 10.45 19.40 15.38
C LYS A 64 11.48 20.52 15.54
N HIS A 65 11.08 21.77 15.30
CA HIS A 65 11.96 22.92 15.47
C HIS A 65 12.38 23.10 16.93
N LEU A 66 11.43 23.04 17.87
CA LEU A 66 11.70 23.12 19.31
C LEU A 66 12.64 21.99 19.78
N MET A 67 12.43 20.76 19.29
CA MET A 67 13.33 19.64 19.60
C MET A 67 14.75 19.86 19.07
N LEU A 68 14.89 20.33 17.83
CA LEU A 68 16.20 20.66 17.24
C LEU A 68 16.89 21.78 18.00
N LEU A 69 16.15 22.82 18.40
CA LEU A 69 16.67 23.92 19.21
C LEU A 69 17.19 23.42 20.57
N ASN A 70 16.44 22.54 21.23
CA ASN A 70 16.86 21.92 22.49
C ASN A 70 18.14 21.09 22.31
N VAL A 71 18.30 20.36 21.19
CA VAL A 71 19.57 19.67 20.87
C VAL A 71 20.72 20.68 20.77
N CYS A 72 20.54 21.77 20.03
CA CYS A 72 21.57 22.81 19.90
C CYS A 72 21.96 23.41 21.26
N GLN A 73 20.98 23.69 22.12
CA GLN A 73 21.22 24.21 23.48
C GLN A 73 22.01 23.22 24.34
N LEU A 74 21.66 21.93 24.33
CA LEU A 74 22.37 20.90 25.08
C LEU A 74 23.80 20.70 24.58
N VAL A 75 24.03 20.78 23.26
CA VAL A 75 25.36 20.69 22.66
C VAL A 75 26.22 21.90 23.05
N VAL A 76 25.68 23.12 22.97
CA VAL A 76 26.40 24.33 23.41
C VAL A 76 26.73 24.23 24.89
N TYR A 77 25.79 23.78 25.72
CA TYR A 77 26.06 23.59 27.15
C TYR A 77 27.10 22.50 27.42
N TYR A 78 27.10 21.41 26.64
CA TYR A 78 28.14 20.38 26.70
C TYR A 78 29.53 20.95 26.37
N VAL A 79 29.65 21.74 25.31
CA VAL A 79 30.91 22.40 24.91
C VAL A 79 31.36 23.36 26.00
N LEU A 80 30.48 24.20 26.53
CA LEU A 80 30.79 25.12 27.63
C LEU A 80 31.25 24.39 28.89
N ARG A 81 30.64 23.24 29.20
CA ARG A 81 30.98 22.44 30.37
C ARG A 81 32.35 21.79 30.23
N LYS A 82 32.66 21.27 29.04
CA LYS A 82 34.01 20.77 28.70
C LYS A 82 35.06 21.88 28.71
N ALA A 83 34.73 23.08 28.21
CA ALA A 83 35.64 24.23 28.24
C ALA A 83 35.97 24.70 29.66
N LYS A 84 35.05 24.54 30.61
CA LYS A 84 35.26 24.82 32.04
C LYS A 84 36.01 23.71 32.79
N GLY A 85 36.37 22.59 32.12
CA GLY A 85 37.05 21.46 32.75
C GLY A 85 36.18 20.61 33.67
N LEU A 86 34.85 20.74 33.61
CA LEU A 86 33.93 19.98 34.45
C LEU A 86 33.71 18.57 33.88
N SER A 87 33.72 17.55 34.74
CA SER A 87 33.48 16.17 34.32
C SER A 87 32.06 16.00 33.76
N VAL A 88 31.96 15.31 32.62
CA VAL A 88 30.67 15.02 31.97
C VAL A 88 29.99 13.78 32.53
N GLU A 89 30.74 12.89 33.16
CA GLU A 89 30.25 11.62 33.66
C GLU A 89 29.19 11.84 34.75
N GLY A 90 28.06 11.15 34.60
CA GLY A 90 26.93 11.22 35.54
C GLY A 90 25.99 12.43 35.41
N HIS A 91 26.23 13.38 34.50
CA HIS A 91 25.30 14.51 34.36
C HIS A 91 24.10 14.16 33.49
N ARG A 92 22.92 14.64 33.92
CA ARG A 92 21.64 14.56 33.20
C ARG A 92 21.67 15.06 31.75
N LEU A 93 22.71 15.78 31.31
CA LEU A 93 22.82 16.29 29.95
C LEU A 93 22.85 15.15 28.93
N VAL A 94 23.66 14.13 29.22
CA VAL A 94 23.86 13.01 28.30
C VAL A 94 22.55 12.24 28.19
N GLN A 95 21.87 12.03 29.32
CA GLN A 95 20.54 11.42 29.36
C GLN A 95 19.52 12.22 28.55
N SER A 96 19.40 13.53 28.78
CA SER A 96 18.48 14.41 28.05
C SER A 96 18.81 14.50 26.55
N LEU A 97 20.10 14.46 26.18
CA LEU A 97 20.52 14.47 24.78
C LEU A 97 20.13 13.16 24.07
N VAL A 98 20.34 12.02 24.72
CA VAL A 98 19.92 10.70 24.23
C VAL A 98 18.41 10.62 24.13
N GLU A 99 17.68 11.13 25.13
CA GLU A 99 16.22 11.17 25.14
C GLU A 99 15.66 11.95 23.94
N ILE A 100 16.14 13.17 23.71
CA ILE A 100 15.72 13.97 22.54
C ILE A 100 16.11 13.28 21.23
N ARG A 101 17.28 12.63 21.19
CA ARG A 101 17.70 11.85 20.01
C ARG A 101 16.75 10.69 19.72
N LEU A 102 16.32 9.97 20.75
CA LEU A 102 15.34 8.89 20.64
C LEU A 102 14.00 9.43 20.14
N PHE A 103 13.54 10.57 20.66
CA PHE A 103 12.31 11.19 20.16
C PHE A 103 12.41 11.58 18.68
N LEU A 104 13.54 12.14 18.23
CA LEU A 104 13.76 12.43 16.81
C LEU A 104 13.70 11.17 15.94
N GLU A 105 14.16 10.03 16.43
CA GLU A 105 14.07 8.75 15.73
C GLU A 105 12.64 8.22 15.64
N LYS A 106 11.89 8.29 16.74
CA LYS A 106 10.46 7.90 16.77
C LYS A 106 9.59 8.76 15.87
N VAL A 107 9.98 10.01 15.68
CA VAL A 107 9.29 10.98 14.85
C VAL A 107 9.59 10.81 13.34
N ARG A 108 10.67 10.12 12.94
CA ARG A 108 11.03 9.89 11.51
C ARG A 108 9.89 9.35 10.62
N PRO A 109 9.09 8.34 11.02
CA PRO A 109 7.98 7.86 10.19
C PRO A 109 6.92 8.94 9.95
N ILE A 110 6.64 9.80 10.94
CA ILE A 110 5.73 10.94 10.80
C ILE A 110 6.32 11.95 9.81
N ALA A 111 7.62 12.23 9.93
CA ALA A 111 8.35 13.08 8.99
C ALA A 111 8.20 12.59 7.55
N LYS A 112 8.35 11.28 7.30
CA LYS A 112 8.18 10.69 5.96
C LYS A 112 6.77 10.88 5.41
N LYS A 113 5.73 10.71 6.24
CA LYS A 113 4.33 10.90 5.84
C LYS A 113 4.02 12.37 5.49
N LEU A 114 4.61 13.30 6.25
CA LEU A 114 4.40 14.74 6.05
C LEU A 114 5.32 15.35 4.99
N HIS A 115 6.43 14.71 4.65
CA HIS A 115 7.41 15.21 3.68
C HIS A 115 6.76 15.58 2.35
N TYR A 116 5.91 14.70 1.81
CA TYR A 116 5.19 14.98 0.57
C TYR A 116 4.27 16.20 0.67
N GLN A 117 3.60 16.38 1.81
CA GLN A 117 2.70 17.52 2.03
C GLN A 117 3.50 18.82 2.12
N ILE A 118 4.63 18.80 2.82
CA ILE A 118 5.55 19.93 2.92
C ILE A 118 6.11 20.27 1.53
N ASP A 119 6.59 19.29 0.78
CA ASP A 119 7.16 19.51 -0.55
C ASP A 119 6.12 20.05 -1.55
N LYS A 120 4.88 19.55 -1.48
CA LYS A 120 3.77 20.08 -2.28
C LYS A 120 3.49 21.54 -1.95
N LEU A 121 3.41 21.90 -0.66
CA LEU A 121 3.18 23.27 -0.22
C LEU A 121 4.34 24.20 -0.61
N VAL A 122 5.59 23.76 -0.45
CA VAL A 122 6.78 24.51 -0.86
C VAL A 122 6.79 24.72 -2.38
N LYS A 123 6.41 23.71 -3.16
CA LYS A 123 6.29 23.83 -4.63
C LYS A 123 5.20 24.82 -5.04
N ILE A 124 4.06 24.81 -4.35
CA ILE A 124 2.98 25.78 -4.58
C ILE A 124 3.46 27.19 -4.24
N ALA A 125 4.11 27.39 -3.08
CA ALA A 125 4.65 28.68 -2.67
C ALA A 125 5.66 29.24 -3.68
N LYS A 126 6.63 28.41 -4.12
CA LYS A 126 7.59 28.80 -5.17
C LYS A 126 6.92 29.16 -6.49
N SER A 127 5.92 28.38 -6.92
CA SER A 127 5.15 28.69 -8.13
C SER A 127 4.25 29.93 -7.99
N SER A 128 3.88 30.30 -6.77
CA SER A 128 3.13 31.51 -6.48
C SER A 128 4.04 32.74 -6.53
N GLU A 129 5.27 32.64 -6.02
CA GLU A 129 6.29 33.69 -6.16
C GLU A 129 6.65 33.92 -7.64
N GLU A 130 6.73 32.86 -8.46
CA GLU A 130 6.92 32.99 -9.92
C GLU A 130 5.70 33.61 -10.62
N LYS A 131 4.47 33.27 -10.21
CA LYS A 131 3.24 33.83 -10.81
C LYS A 131 2.98 35.30 -10.47
N VAL A 132 3.56 35.82 -9.39
CA VAL A 132 3.46 37.24 -9.04
C VAL A 132 4.30 38.11 -10.00
N LEU A 133 5.25 37.52 -10.74
CA LEU A 133 6.03 38.23 -11.76
C LEU A 133 5.37 38.26 -13.16
N ASP A 134 4.27 37.52 -13.37
CA ASP A 134 3.58 37.39 -14.67
C ASP A 134 2.08 37.73 -14.58
N VAL A 135 1.70 38.77 -13.83
CA VAL A 135 0.31 39.27 -13.75
C VAL A 135 0.09 40.48 -14.65
N GLU A 136 0.22 40.28 -15.97
CA GLU A 136 -0.55 41.02 -16.98
C GLU A 136 -1.02 40.07 -18.09
N LYS A 137 -1.89 39.11 -17.76
CA LYS A 137 -2.95 38.62 -18.67
C LYS A 137 -3.89 37.64 -17.95
N LYS A 138 -5.19 37.89 -18.16
CA LYS A 138 -6.38 37.22 -17.61
C LYS A 138 -6.28 35.68 -17.45
N PRO A 139 -6.88 35.09 -16.40
CA PRO A 139 -6.82 33.65 -16.18
C PRO A 139 -7.80 32.92 -17.12
N LYS A 140 -7.27 32.09 -18.02
CA LYS A 140 -8.03 30.97 -18.58
C LYS A 140 -7.83 29.77 -17.66
N ALA A 141 -8.94 29.24 -17.15
CA ALA A 141 -9.01 28.04 -16.35
C ALA A 141 -8.24 26.88 -17.00
N SER A 142 -7.13 26.49 -16.38
CA SER A 142 -6.38 25.30 -16.79
C SER A 142 -6.85 24.10 -15.97
N GLN A 143 -7.45 23.16 -16.70
CA GLN A 143 -7.90 21.85 -16.26
C GLN A 143 -6.69 20.98 -15.83
N LYS A 144 -6.17 21.15 -14.62
CA LYS A 144 -5.16 20.24 -14.02
C LYS A 144 -5.35 19.98 -12.52
N ALA A 145 -6.57 20.13 -12.01
CA ALA A 145 -6.92 19.87 -10.62
C ALA A 145 -7.73 18.57 -10.44
N LYS A 146 -7.46 17.52 -11.23
CA LYS A 146 -8.24 16.26 -11.19
C LYS A 146 -7.65 15.12 -10.35
N ASP A 147 -6.43 15.25 -9.82
CA ASP A 147 -5.79 14.16 -9.05
C ASP A 147 -5.45 14.58 -7.60
N ASP A 148 -6.41 15.13 -6.86
CA ASP A 148 -6.28 15.29 -5.40
C ASP A 148 -7.21 14.29 -4.70
N ALA A 149 -6.63 13.27 -4.03
CA ALA A 149 -7.37 12.30 -3.23
C ALA A 149 -8.12 12.93 -2.03
N ARG A 150 -7.97 14.24 -1.82
CA ARG A 150 -8.69 15.07 -0.85
C ARG A 150 -9.88 15.84 -1.46
N ASN A 151 -10.02 15.88 -2.79
CA ASN A 151 -11.18 16.45 -3.48
C ASN A 151 -12.36 15.48 -3.60
N TYR A 152 -12.20 14.23 -3.13
CA TYR A 152 -13.30 13.30 -2.90
C TYR A 152 -14.06 13.61 -1.60
N ARG A 153 -14.38 14.89 -1.36
CA ARG A 153 -15.51 15.24 -0.50
C ARG A 153 -16.76 15.18 -1.38
N PRO A 154 -17.89 14.61 -0.91
CA PRO A 154 -19.13 14.68 -1.65
C PRO A 154 -19.42 16.14 -1.97
N ASN A 155 -19.49 16.48 -3.26
CA ASN A 155 -19.84 17.84 -3.68
C ASN A 155 -21.33 18.03 -3.37
N PRO A 156 -21.74 18.94 -2.46
CA PRO A 156 -23.14 19.08 -2.06
C PRO A 156 -24.03 19.53 -3.22
N ASP A 157 -23.46 20.15 -4.26
CA ASP A 157 -24.18 20.50 -5.50
C ASP A 157 -24.50 19.30 -6.41
N ASN A 158 -23.79 18.17 -6.25
CA ASN A 158 -24.11 16.92 -6.96
C ASN A 158 -25.10 16.05 -6.17
N MET A 159 -25.57 16.49 -5.01
CA MET A 159 -26.70 15.88 -4.32
C MET A 159 -27.93 16.19 -5.16
N ILE A 160 -28.34 15.24 -5.99
CA ILE A 160 -29.60 15.33 -6.72
C ILE A 160 -30.69 15.44 -5.65
N ASN A 161 -31.32 16.60 -5.54
CA ASN A 161 -32.56 16.76 -4.79
C ASN A 161 -33.56 15.83 -5.46
N MET A 162 -33.88 14.73 -4.79
CA MET A 162 -34.83 13.74 -5.26
C MET A 162 -36.21 14.39 -5.28
N SER A 163 -36.50 15.13 -6.36
CA SER A 163 -37.84 15.59 -6.67
C SER A 163 -38.71 14.35 -6.80
N ILE A 164 -39.79 14.34 -6.05
CA ILE A 164 -40.69 13.22 -5.73
C ILE A 164 -41.43 12.65 -6.97
N ASN A 165 -41.07 13.05 -8.19
CA ASN A 165 -41.86 12.79 -9.41
C ASN A 165 -41.09 11.99 -10.48
N ASP A 166 -40.36 10.94 -10.11
CA ASP A 166 -39.87 9.94 -11.06
C ASP A 166 -40.65 8.62 -10.89
N PRO A 167 -41.52 8.22 -11.84
CA PRO A 167 -42.47 7.12 -11.69
C PRO A 167 -41.85 5.72 -11.65
N MET A 168 -40.52 5.57 -11.68
CA MET A 168 -39.85 4.26 -11.56
C MET A 168 -39.35 3.90 -10.15
N ASN A 169 -39.53 4.76 -9.15
CA ASN A 169 -38.94 4.55 -7.81
C ASN A 169 -39.99 4.15 -6.76
N VAL A 170 -40.56 2.97 -6.89
CA VAL A 170 -41.50 2.39 -5.91
C VAL A 170 -40.82 1.79 -4.69
N ASP A 171 -39.51 1.54 -4.73
CA ASP A 171 -38.76 1.00 -3.59
C ASP A 171 -37.49 1.84 -3.37
N ASN A 172 -37.43 2.58 -2.26
CA ASN A 172 -36.26 3.33 -1.76
C ASN A 172 -35.06 2.42 -1.39
N LEU A 173 -34.73 1.45 -2.25
CA LEU A 173 -33.68 0.46 -2.07
C LEU A 173 -32.57 0.71 -3.10
N TYR A 174 -31.43 1.20 -2.62
CA TYR A 174 -30.26 1.45 -3.46
C TYR A 174 -29.79 0.16 -4.15
N ARG A 175 -29.78 0.16 -5.49
CA ARG A 175 -29.20 -0.91 -6.32
C ARG A 175 -27.89 -0.44 -6.94
N PRO A 176 -26.74 -0.98 -6.54
CA PRO A 176 -25.46 -0.68 -7.18
C PRO A 176 -25.49 -0.99 -8.68
N PRO A 177 -24.91 -0.12 -9.53
CA PRO A 177 -24.80 -0.38 -10.96
C PRO A 177 -23.92 -1.61 -11.19
N LYS A 178 -24.44 -2.57 -11.95
CA LYS A 178 -23.72 -3.80 -12.30
C LYS A 178 -22.80 -3.52 -13.48
N PHE A 179 -21.50 -3.32 -13.21
CA PHE A 179 -20.49 -3.26 -14.25
C PHE A 179 -20.24 -4.66 -14.83
N ALA A 180 -20.34 -4.80 -16.14
CA ALA A 180 -19.91 -6.02 -16.82
C ALA A 180 -18.37 -6.07 -16.82
N PRO A 181 -17.74 -7.24 -16.57
CA PRO A 181 -16.30 -7.38 -16.67
C PRO A 181 -15.88 -7.01 -18.09
N THR A 182 -15.11 -5.92 -18.21
CA THR A 182 -14.58 -5.45 -19.48
C THR A 182 -13.09 -5.75 -19.45
N THR A 183 -12.62 -6.62 -20.36
CA THR A 183 -11.19 -6.83 -20.56
C THR A 183 -10.60 -5.55 -21.12
N VAL A 184 -9.53 -5.06 -20.50
CA VAL A 184 -8.76 -3.94 -21.03
C VAL A 184 -7.86 -4.53 -22.10
N ASP A 185 -8.39 -4.62 -23.32
CA ASP A 185 -7.56 -4.95 -24.48
C ASP A 185 -6.74 -3.70 -24.81
N ASP A 186 -5.41 -3.75 -24.67
CA ASP A 186 -4.50 -2.63 -24.93
C ASP A 186 -4.43 -2.22 -26.42
N ASP A 187 -5.10 -2.98 -27.30
CA ASP A 187 -5.10 -2.76 -28.74
C ASP A 187 -6.15 -1.72 -29.17
N LYS A 188 -5.69 -0.71 -29.91
CA LYS A 188 -6.50 0.33 -30.56
C LYS A 188 -7.28 -0.20 -31.78
N MET A 189 -7.99 -1.31 -31.63
CA MET A 189 -8.76 -1.93 -32.73
C MET A 189 -10.04 -1.14 -33.00
N SER A 190 -10.40 -1.00 -34.27
CA SER A 190 -11.65 -0.34 -34.69
C SER A 190 -12.88 -1.09 -34.17
N LYS A 191 -14.01 -0.39 -33.95
CA LYS A 191 -15.26 -1.01 -33.48
C LYS A 191 -15.72 -2.17 -34.37
N GLN A 192 -15.53 -2.06 -35.69
CA GLN A 192 -15.90 -3.09 -36.67
C GLN A 192 -15.02 -4.34 -36.52
N GLU A 193 -13.73 -4.14 -36.34
CA GLU A 193 -12.74 -5.20 -36.15
C GLU A 193 -12.97 -5.97 -34.85
N LYS A 194 -13.31 -5.26 -33.77
CA LYS A 194 -13.74 -5.88 -32.50
C LYS A 194 -15.00 -6.75 -32.67
N MET A 195 -15.95 -6.34 -33.51
CA MET A 195 -17.14 -7.14 -33.78
C MET A 195 -16.85 -8.37 -34.65
N ALA A 196 -15.97 -8.24 -35.65
CA ALA A 196 -15.53 -9.36 -36.48
C ALA A 196 -14.80 -10.41 -35.62
N LEU A 197 -13.85 -9.99 -34.78
CA LEU A 197 -13.12 -10.88 -33.86
C LEU A 197 -14.07 -11.60 -32.89
N ARG A 198 -15.10 -10.93 -32.39
CA ARG A 198 -16.12 -11.57 -31.54
C ARG A 198 -16.94 -12.61 -32.29
N LYS A 199 -17.31 -12.34 -33.55
CA LYS A 199 -18.02 -13.30 -34.40
C LYS A 199 -17.15 -14.51 -34.68
N ASP A 200 -15.88 -14.30 -35.00
CA ASP A 200 -14.91 -15.35 -35.28
C ASP A 200 -14.68 -16.25 -34.05
N LYS A 201 -14.39 -15.65 -32.90
CA LYS A 201 -14.28 -16.38 -31.60
C LYS A 201 -15.55 -17.17 -31.25
N LEU A 202 -16.73 -16.67 -31.61
CA LEU A 202 -18.00 -17.39 -31.39
C LEU A 202 -18.18 -18.57 -32.35
N LEU A 203 -17.75 -18.42 -33.61
CA LEU A 203 -17.77 -19.50 -34.60
C LEU A 203 -16.79 -20.61 -34.20
N ASP A 204 -15.57 -20.26 -33.79
CA ASP A 204 -14.59 -21.20 -33.24
C ASP A 204 -15.14 -21.96 -32.04
N ARG A 205 -15.79 -21.25 -31.11
CA ARG A 205 -16.40 -21.89 -29.94
C ARG A 205 -17.52 -22.85 -30.33
N LYS A 206 -18.31 -22.51 -31.36
CA LYS A 206 -19.38 -23.38 -31.86
C LYS A 206 -18.82 -24.61 -32.58
N ALA A 207 -17.78 -24.43 -33.40
CA ALA A 207 -17.08 -25.53 -34.07
C ALA A 207 -16.50 -26.52 -33.05
N LYS A 208 -15.83 -26.01 -32.00
CA LYS A 208 -15.25 -26.82 -30.91
C LYS A 208 -16.27 -27.43 -29.96
N GLN A 209 -17.53 -26.97 -29.96
CA GLN A 209 -18.58 -27.51 -29.08
C GLN A 209 -19.26 -28.75 -29.64
N ASN A 210 -19.26 -28.94 -30.97
CA ASN A 210 -19.78 -30.15 -31.56
C ASN A 210 -18.69 -31.23 -31.50
N PRO A 211 -18.88 -32.35 -30.75
CA PRO A 211 -17.87 -33.40 -30.66
C PRO A 211 -17.48 -33.92 -32.05
N PHE A 212 -18.45 -34.08 -32.95
CA PHE A 212 -18.19 -34.53 -34.33
C PHE A 212 -17.25 -33.61 -35.13
N MET A 213 -17.42 -32.29 -35.01
CA MET A 213 -16.54 -31.33 -35.70
C MET A 213 -15.16 -31.28 -35.07
N LYS A 214 -15.06 -31.54 -33.76
CA LYS A 214 -13.79 -31.61 -33.07
C LYS A 214 -12.99 -32.82 -33.56
N ASP A 215 -13.62 -33.99 -33.57
CA ASP A 215 -12.98 -35.24 -34.00
C ASP A 215 -12.51 -35.11 -35.46
N PHE A 216 -13.35 -34.56 -36.35
CA PHE A 216 -12.98 -34.29 -37.75
C PHE A 216 -11.80 -33.33 -37.91
N MET A 217 -11.68 -32.31 -37.05
CA MET A 217 -10.55 -31.38 -37.09
C MET A 217 -9.27 -32.00 -36.51
N ASP A 218 -9.38 -32.80 -35.45
CA ASP A 218 -8.25 -33.52 -34.85
C ASP A 218 -7.67 -34.55 -35.87
N ASP A 219 -8.51 -35.21 -36.67
CA ASP A 219 -8.12 -36.10 -37.78
C ASP A 219 -7.40 -35.35 -38.91
N LEU A 220 -7.92 -34.18 -39.32
CA LEU A 220 -7.31 -33.35 -40.37
C LEU A 220 -5.95 -32.77 -39.94
N GLU A 221 -5.82 -32.38 -38.68
CA GLU A 221 -4.58 -31.85 -38.10
C GLU A 221 -3.56 -32.94 -37.77
N GLY A 222 -3.94 -34.23 -37.86
CA GLY A 222 -3.07 -35.35 -37.49
C GLY A 222 -2.66 -35.35 -36.02
N ARG A 223 -3.52 -34.78 -35.16
CA ARG A 223 -3.23 -34.62 -33.73
C ARG A 223 -3.35 -35.98 -33.04
N PRO A 224 -2.32 -36.47 -32.32
CA PRO A 224 -2.41 -37.75 -31.65
C PRO A 224 -3.49 -37.71 -30.56
N GLU A 225 -4.35 -38.73 -30.55
CA GLU A 225 -5.40 -38.86 -29.53
C GLU A 225 -4.81 -39.20 -28.16
N GLU A 226 -5.20 -38.44 -27.14
CA GLU A 226 -4.90 -38.76 -25.74
C GLU A 226 -5.85 -39.86 -25.26
N ILE A 227 -5.44 -41.12 -25.42
CA ILE A 227 -6.20 -42.29 -24.94
C ILE A 227 -6.09 -42.32 -23.41
N VAL A 228 -7.12 -41.82 -22.73
CA VAL A 228 -7.27 -41.99 -21.27
C VAL A 228 -8.08 -43.25 -21.03
N GLU A 229 -7.52 -44.22 -20.29
CA GLU A 229 -8.23 -45.43 -19.88
C GLU A 229 -9.42 -45.07 -18.98
N SER A 230 -10.59 -44.86 -19.59
CA SER A 230 -11.82 -44.58 -18.87
C SER A 230 -12.69 -45.82 -18.78
N VAL A 231 -12.94 -46.28 -17.55
CA VAL A 231 -13.91 -47.33 -17.29
C VAL A 231 -15.32 -46.72 -17.26
N GLY A 232 -15.96 -46.63 -18.44
CA GLY A 232 -17.39 -46.36 -18.60
C GLY A 232 -17.75 -45.16 -19.48
N ALA A 233 -19.03 -45.04 -19.82
CA ALA A 233 -19.54 -43.93 -20.63
C ALA A 233 -19.37 -42.59 -19.90
N THR A 234 -18.54 -41.71 -20.45
CA THR A 234 -18.35 -40.36 -19.92
C THR A 234 -19.60 -39.53 -20.13
N SER A 235 -20.23 -39.06 -19.05
CA SER A 235 -21.35 -38.14 -19.18
C SER A 235 -20.87 -36.80 -19.75
N LYS A 236 -21.72 -36.11 -20.52
CA LYS A 236 -21.43 -34.76 -21.04
C LYS A 236 -21.11 -33.74 -19.92
N GLU A 237 -21.65 -33.97 -18.73
CA GLU A 237 -21.36 -33.16 -17.55
C GLU A 237 -19.96 -33.44 -16.99
N LEU A 238 -19.52 -34.70 -17.03
CA LEU A 238 -18.18 -35.11 -16.64
C LEU A 238 -17.11 -34.48 -17.52
N THR A 239 -17.26 -34.57 -18.84
CA THR A 239 -16.30 -33.97 -19.78
C THR A 239 -16.20 -32.46 -19.59
N ARG A 240 -17.33 -31.77 -19.34
CA ARG A 240 -17.36 -30.34 -19.01
C ARG A 240 -16.70 -30.02 -17.66
N CYS A 241 -16.82 -30.90 -16.67
CA CYS A 241 -16.17 -30.71 -15.38
C CYS A 241 -14.66 -30.93 -15.46
N LEU A 242 -14.21 -31.94 -16.21
CA LEU A 242 -12.79 -32.21 -16.43
C LEU A 242 -12.11 -31.08 -17.21
N SER A 243 -12.72 -30.60 -18.30
CA SER A 243 -12.16 -29.49 -19.07
C SER A 243 -12.04 -28.21 -18.26
N LYS A 244 -13.04 -27.90 -17.43
CA LYS A 244 -12.95 -26.78 -16.48
C LYS A 244 -11.83 -26.95 -15.46
N ARG A 245 -11.60 -28.16 -14.96
CA ARG A 245 -10.52 -28.43 -14.00
C ARG A 245 -9.14 -28.24 -14.64
N LYS A 246 -8.94 -28.78 -15.84
CA LYS A 246 -7.69 -28.62 -16.62
C LYS A 246 -7.39 -27.14 -16.92
N GLU A 247 -8.43 -26.35 -17.18
CA GLU A 247 -8.28 -24.91 -17.38
C GLU A 247 -7.90 -24.17 -16.08
N MET A 248 -8.50 -24.55 -14.95
CA MET A 248 -8.11 -23.99 -13.64
C MET A 248 -6.66 -24.34 -13.32
N GLU A 249 -6.24 -25.58 -13.57
CA GLU A 249 -4.87 -26.04 -13.35
C GLU A 249 -3.86 -25.23 -14.17
N ARG A 250 -4.15 -24.97 -15.46
CA ARG A 250 -3.32 -24.07 -16.28
C ARG A 250 -3.21 -22.67 -15.67
N GLN A 251 -4.32 -22.09 -15.20
CA GLN A 251 -4.29 -20.77 -14.56
C GLN A 251 -3.51 -20.78 -13.25
N GLU A 252 -3.61 -21.86 -12.46
CA GLU A 252 -2.84 -22.01 -11.22
C GLU A 252 -1.33 -22.15 -11.50
N GLU A 253 -0.94 -22.83 -12.59
CA GLU A 253 0.44 -22.93 -13.05
C GLU A 253 0.98 -21.59 -13.56
N GLU A 254 0.20 -20.87 -14.36
CA GLU A 254 0.57 -19.55 -14.89
C GLU A 254 0.74 -18.51 -13.77
N HIS A 255 -0.13 -18.55 -12.77
CA HIS A 255 -0.15 -17.58 -11.68
C HIS A 255 0.54 -18.06 -10.39
N PHE A 256 1.01 -19.31 -10.35
CA PHE A 256 1.63 -19.96 -9.19
C PHE A 256 0.82 -19.82 -7.88
N ILE A 257 -0.51 -19.73 -7.97
CA ILE A 257 -1.41 -19.53 -6.82
C ILE A 257 -2.66 -20.39 -6.98
N ARG A 258 -3.05 -21.10 -5.90
CA ARG A 258 -4.26 -21.95 -5.88
C ARG A 258 -5.55 -21.13 -5.75
N ALA A 259 -6.54 -21.41 -6.59
CA ALA A 259 -7.82 -20.71 -6.58
C ALA A 259 -8.82 -21.33 -5.57
N PRO A 260 -9.47 -20.55 -4.69
CA PRO A 260 -10.45 -21.09 -3.75
C PRO A 260 -11.78 -21.43 -4.44
N LEU A 261 -12.18 -22.71 -4.42
CA LEU A 261 -13.47 -23.17 -4.95
C LEU A 261 -14.67 -22.82 -4.06
N SER A 262 -15.79 -22.45 -4.68
CA SER A 262 -17.06 -22.15 -3.98
C SER A 262 -17.66 -23.40 -3.31
N LYS A 263 -18.40 -23.22 -2.20
CA LYS A 263 -19.12 -24.31 -1.50
C LYS A 263 -20.07 -25.05 -2.43
N VAL A 264 -20.71 -24.35 -3.37
CA VAL A 264 -21.65 -24.94 -4.33
C VAL A 264 -20.92 -25.81 -5.36
N GLU A 265 -19.78 -25.33 -5.86
CA GLU A 265 -18.96 -26.06 -6.85
C GLU A 265 -18.36 -27.33 -6.24
N LYS A 266 -17.84 -27.23 -5.01
CA LYS A 266 -17.37 -28.39 -4.23
C LYS A 266 -18.48 -29.44 -4.04
N ARG A 267 -19.74 -29.02 -3.85
CA ARG A 267 -20.88 -29.96 -3.74
C ARG A 267 -21.18 -30.65 -5.06
N ARG A 268 -21.20 -29.92 -6.19
CA ARG A 268 -21.42 -30.50 -7.53
C ARG A 268 -20.31 -31.48 -7.88
N GLU A 269 -19.05 -31.11 -7.65
CA GLU A 269 -17.90 -31.99 -7.88
C GLU A 269 -17.99 -33.27 -7.05
N LYS A 270 -18.33 -33.16 -5.75
CA LYS A 270 -18.54 -34.33 -4.89
C LYS A 270 -19.69 -35.22 -5.36
N HIS A 271 -20.77 -34.65 -5.88
CA HIS A 271 -21.90 -35.44 -6.39
C HIS A 271 -21.48 -36.21 -7.65
N LEU A 272 -20.74 -35.58 -8.55
CA LEU A 272 -20.23 -36.20 -9.76
C LEU A 272 -19.21 -37.31 -9.45
N LYS A 273 -18.30 -37.08 -8.50
CA LYS A 273 -17.34 -38.07 -8.00
C LYS A 273 -17.98 -39.30 -7.33
N LYS A 274 -19.17 -39.15 -6.73
CA LYS A 274 -19.90 -40.25 -6.09
C LYS A 274 -20.52 -41.22 -7.09
N SER A 275 -20.68 -40.83 -8.35
CA SER A 275 -21.14 -41.75 -9.38
C SER A 275 -20.07 -42.81 -9.65
N ARG A 276 -20.47 -44.09 -9.68
CA ARG A 276 -19.57 -45.25 -9.70
C ARG A 276 -18.58 -45.27 -10.87
N ASN A 277 -18.90 -44.55 -11.95
CA ASN A 277 -18.13 -44.49 -13.19
C ASN A 277 -17.02 -43.42 -13.18
N VAL A 278 -16.82 -42.69 -12.08
CA VAL A 278 -15.93 -41.51 -12.04
C VAL A 278 -14.69 -41.71 -11.16
N ARG A 279 -14.65 -42.80 -10.39
CA ARG A 279 -13.49 -43.15 -9.55
C ARG A 279 -12.24 -43.52 -10.34
N ALA A 280 -12.37 -43.82 -11.64
CA ALA A 280 -11.25 -44.18 -12.52
C ALA A 280 -10.50 -42.97 -13.11
N PHE A 281 -11.01 -41.74 -12.96
CA PHE A 281 -10.50 -40.55 -13.65
C PHE A 281 -9.33 -39.83 -12.97
N GLY A 282 -8.50 -40.53 -12.19
CA GLY A 282 -7.32 -39.93 -11.58
C GLY A 282 -7.65 -38.74 -10.68
N PHE A 283 -8.81 -38.76 -10.02
CA PHE A 283 -9.09 -37.83 -8.93
C PHE A 283 -8.23 -38.23 -7.74
N GLY A 284 -7.00 -37.74 -7.69
CA GLY A 284 -6.02 -38.04 -6.65
C GLY A 284 -6.66 -38.05 -5.26
N ASP A 285 -6.59 -39.23 -4.64
CA ASP A 285 -6.79 -39.43 -3.22
C ASP A 285 -5.63 -38.73 -2.48
N ASP A 286 -5.82 -37.45 -2.16
CA ASP A 286 -5.11 -36.82 -1.05
C ASP A 286 -5.80 -37.24 0.26
N ASP A 287 -5.65 -38.53 0.60
CA ASP A 287 -6.17 -39.16 1.83
C ASP A 287 -5.38 -38.75 3.09
N SER A 288 -4.95 -37.48 3.17
CA SER A 288 -4.31 -36.93 4.38
C SER A 288 -5.31 -36.32 5.37
N LYS A 289 -6.62 -36.38 5.09
CA LYS A 289 -7.68 -35.87 6.00
C LYS A 289 -8.84 -36.84 6.13
N ALA A 290 -8.53 -38.09 6.46
CA ALA A 290 -9.42 -38.92 7.27
C ALA A 290 -9.52 -38.30 8.67
N GLY A 291 -10.39 -37.30 8.81
CA GLY A 291 -10.70 -36.69 10.09
C GLY A 291 -11.36 -37.73 11.01
N PHE A 292 -10.71 -37.99 12.14
CA PHE A 292 -11.27 -38.44 13.42
C PHE A 292 -12.77 -38.80 13.36
N ASN A 293 -13.05 -40.10 13.29
CA ASN A 293 -14.38 -40.65 13.56
C ASN A 293 -14.74 -40.35 15.02
N ASN A 294 -15.51 -39.28 15.25
CA ASN A 294 -16.14 -39.04 16.54
C ASN A 294 -17.41 -39.90 16.63
N SER A 295 -17.24 -41.12 17.15
CA SER A 295 -18.33 -42.03 17.49
C SER A 295 -19.13 -41.47 18.67
N ASN A 296 -20.04 -40.54 18.39
CA ASN A 296 -21.04 -40.11 19.36
C ASN A 296 -22.13 -41.18 19.46
N ASN A 297 -21.86 -42.20 20.28
CA ASN A 297 -22.85 -43.14 20.79
C ASN A 297 -23.88 -42.36 21.62
N ARG A 298 -24.98 -41.94 20.99
CA ARG A 298 -26.16 -41.47 21.73
C ARG A 298 -26.86 -42.69 22.32
N GLY A 299 -26.66 -42.89 23.62
CA GLY A 299 -27.37 -43.87 24.41
C GLY A 299 -28.89 -43.71 24.25
N LYS A 300 -29.54 -44.77 23.79
CA LYS A 300 -30.99 -44.94 23.88
C LYS A 300 -31.34 -45.15 25.35
N ILE A 301 -31.83 -44.13 26.04
CA ILE A 301 -32.50 -44.30 27.33
C ILE A 301 -33.97 -44.57 27.03
N PHE A 302 -34.35 -45.85 27.14
CA PHE A 302 -35.75 -46.29 27.20
C PHE A 302 -36.35 -45.80 28.53
N ASN A 303 -37.38 -44.96 28.48
CA ASN A 303 -38.21 -44.68 29.64
C ASN A 303 -39.62 -45.24 29.38
N LYS A 304 -39.88 -46.43 29.92
CA LYS A 304 -41.23 -46.97 30.09
C LYS A 304 -41.85 -46.27 31.29
N HIS A 305 -42.95 -45.54 31.10
CA HIS A 305 -43.83 -45.16 32.21
C HIS A 305 -45.13 -45.94 32.07
N ASN A 306 -45.39 -46.77 33.08
CA ASN A 306 -46.64 -47.47 33.30
C ASN A 306 -47.77 -46.45 33.57
N LYS A 307 -48.91 -46.68 32.91
CA LYS A 307 -50.21 -46.16 33.31
C LYS A 307 -50.69 -46.90 34.55
N VAL A 308 -51.11 -46.15 35.56
CA VAL A 308 -52.27 -46.46 36.41
C VAL A 308 -53.19 -45.26 36.29
#